data_AF-A0AAW4PD53-F1
#
_entry.id   AF-A0AAW4PD53-F1
#
_cell.length_a   1.000
_cell.length_b   1.000
_cell.length_c   1.000
_cell.angle_alpha   90.00
_cell.angle_beta   90.00
_cell.angle_gamma   90.00
#
_symmetry.space_group_name_H-M   'P 1'
#
loop_
_entity.id
_entity.type
_entity.pdbx_description
1 polymer ?
#
loop_
_entity_poly.entity_id
_entity_poly.type
_entity_poly.pdbx_seq_one_letter_code
_entity_poly.pdbx_strand_id
1 'polypeptide(L)'
;MPSSSRRAFLAATGVGLGSLAGCNALSTDPPTTSPPTVNLAGRTVFVDSQVPVPDRAEFDRTNDTTAADVAVFAPTEANVEQVAVTLADGTPVAVAGADAQWTLMQACRELDASYGLASSGWGAQTRFVAAVPRGDRLDTHVFVGAELPRDLPWALSETLSPRAQSCTVPFERVELPDDVTRLGTARIRGRNDVAGFDRLDSVRVRTDDEDVSPVFVDTSATIWSGEAADGDDRYRADSVALAAEFDARLDRIGPGSQTTESLTVADESDTTEDEARQVFTPETDATRDRFTACSRCRVIPDELGDRFSYLANARFRWRDPRLLRSDDVWSHHTPGEAVWYP
;
A
#
# COMPACT_ATOMS: atom_id res chain seq x y z
N MET A 1 1.32 -0.92 30.52
CA MET A 1 0.83 -2.32 30.55
C MET A 1 0.76 -2.79 29.10
N PRO A 2 1.53 -3.78 28.63
CA PRO A 2 1.46 -4.16 27.23
C PRO A 2 0.58 -5.41 27.00
N SER A 3 -0.10 -5.44 25.84
CA SER A 3 -0.30 -6.61 24.97
C SER A 3 -1.61 -7.42 24.91
N SER A 4 -2.71 -7.06 25.59
CA SER A 4 -4.00 -7.77 25.34
C SER A 4 -4.78 -7.25 24.11
N SER A 5 -4.73 -5.94 23.81
CA SER A 5 -5.47 -5.34 22.66
C SER A 5 -4.89 -5.72 21.29
N ARG A 6 -3.58 -5.54 21.09
CA ARG A 6 -2.92 -5.75 19.78
C ARG A 6 -3.05 -7.17 19.22
N ARG A 7 -3.14 -8.19 20.08
CA ARG A 7 -3.42 -9.58 19.64
C ARG A 7 -4.90 -9.79 19.31
N ALA A 8 -5.80 -9.08 20.00
CA ALA A 8 -7.22 -9.14 19.74
C ALA A 8 -7.58 -8.43 18.44
N PHE A 9 -7.00 -7.28 18.09
CA PHE A 9 -7.25 -6.62 16.79
C PHE A 9 -6.84 -7.49 15.59
N LEU A 10 -5.63 -8.08 15.65
CA LEU A 10 -5.16 -9.03 14.63
C LEU A 10 -5.96 -10.34 14.61
N ALA A 11 -6.52 -10.77 15.74
CA ALA A 11 -7.35 -11.97 15.83
C ALA A 11 -8.83 -11.71 15.48
N ALA A 12 -9.40 -10.55 15.81
CA ALA A 12 -10.80 -10.14 15.62
C ALA A 12 -11.08 -9.70 14.18
N THR A 13 -10.07 -9.20 13.48
CA THR A 13 -10.06 -9.17 12.00
C THR A 13 -9.98 -10.59 11.38
N GLY A 14 -9.67 -11.60 12.19
CA GLY A 14 -9.66 -13.03 11.87
C GLY A 14 -10.82 -13.87 12.46
N VAL A 15 -11.77 -13.32 13.21
CA VAL A 15 -12.89 -14.12 13.77
C VAL A 15 -14.20 -13.87 13.04
N GLY A 16 -14.44 -14.68 12.02
CA GLY A 16 -15.77 -15.06 11.56
C GLY A 16 -15.72 -16.56 11.27
N LEU A 17 -16.24 -17.37 12.19
CA LEU A 17 -16.22 -18.83 12.18
C LEU A 17 -16.71 -19.40 10.84
N GLY A 18 -15.78 -19.84 9.99
CA GLY A 18 -16.12 -20.42 8.70
C GLY A 18 -15.02 -20.47 7.63
N SER A 19 -13.73 -20.36 7.96
CA SER A 19 -12.64 -21.00 7.20
C SER A 19 -11.34 -20.88 7.98
N LEU A 20 -10.77 -22.03 8.31
CA LEU A 20 -9.40 -22.19 8.78
C LEU A 20 -8.47 -21.38 7.88
N ALA A 21 -7.62 -20.54 8.51
CA ALA A 21 -6.37 -19.99 7.98
C ALA A 21 -6.17 -20.16 6.46
N GLY A 22 -6.89 -19.36 5.67
CA GLY A 22 -6.64 -19.21 4.26
C GLY A 22 -5.41 -18.33 4.04
N CYS A 23 -4.24 -18.80 4.49
CA CYS A 23 -2.99 -18.51 3.80
C CYS A 23 -3.06 -19.18 2.42
N ASN A 24 -4.01 -18.76 1.57
CA ASN A 24 -3.98 -19.14 0.17
C ASN A 24 -2.89 -18.29 -0.43
N ALA A 25 -1.72 -18.93 -0.40
CA ALA A 25 -0.42 -18.43 -0.73
C ALA A 25 -0.46 -17.60 -2.01
N LEU A 26 0.41 -16.59 -2.07
CA LEU A 26 1.02 -16.22 -3.33
C LEU A 26 1.46 -17.54 -4.00
N SER A 27 0.93 -17.87 -5.18
CA SER A 27 1.31 -19.10 -5.86
C SER A 27 2.82 -19.24 -5.86
N THR A 28 3.30 -20.41 -5.45
CA THR A 28 4.71 -20.79 -5.62
C THR A 28 5.03 -21.16 -7.06
N ASP A 29 4.00 -21.38 -7.88
CA ASP A 29 4.16 -21.62 -9.31
C ASP A 29 4.21 -20.28 -10.05
N PRO A 30 5.17 -20.09 -10.97
CA PRO A 30 5.28 -18.86 -11.74
C PRO A 30 3.96 -18.62 -12.48
N PRO A 31 3.37 -17.43 -12.40
CA PRO A 31 2.15 -17.11 -13.11
C PRO A 31 2.34 -17.43 -14.60
N THR A 32 1.36 -18.13 -15.14
CA THR A 32 1.31 -18.50 -16.57
C THR A 32 0.86 -17.34 -17.44
N THR A 33 0.42 -16.24 -16.84
CA THR A 33 0.00 -15.01 -17.52
C THR A 33 1.19 -14.15 -17.90
N SER A 34 1.07 -13.51 -19.08
CA SER A 34 2.09 -12.57 -19.56
C SER A 34 2.21 -11.40 -18.58
N PRO A 35 3.43 -10.84 -18.39
CA PRO A 35 3.57 -9.63 -17.61
C PRO A 35 2.70 -8.52 -18.21
N PRO A 36 2.14 -7.62 -17.39
CA PRO A 36 1.29 -6.54 -17.87
C PRO A 36 2.02 -5.72 -18.93
N THR A 37 1.26 -5.09 -19.83
CA THR A 37 1.86 -4.18 -20.81
C THR A 37 2.53 -3.02 -20.07
N VAL A 38 3.84 -2.95 -20.18
CA VAL A 38 4.68 -1.94 -19.53
C VAL A 38 5.25 -1.04 -20.61
N ASN A 39 5.20 0.28 -20.42
CA ASN A 39 5.89 1.21 -21.31
C ASN A 39 7.00 1.92 -20.54
N LEU A 40 8.19 1.33 -20.58
CA LEU A 40 9.44 1.98 -20.14
C LEU A 40 10.26 2.51 -21.32
N ALA A 41 9.74 2.41 -22.55
CA ALA A 41 10.47 2.82 -23.74
C ALA A 41 10.85 4.31 -23.66
N GLY A 42 12.13 4.61 -23.88
CA GLY A 42 12.69 5.95 -23.77
C GLY A 42 12.97 6.41 -22.34
N ARG A 43 12.80 5.55 -21.33
CA ARG A 43 13.30 5.79 -19.97
C ARG A 43 14.75 5.36 -19.83
N THR A 44 15.51 6.14 -19.08
CA THR A 44 16.88 5.83 -18.68
C THR A 44 16.88 5.27 -17.26
N VAL A 45 17.46 4.10 -17.06
CA VAL A 45 17.45 3.40 -15.77
C VAL A 45 18.88 3.06 -15.36
N PHE A 46 19.28 3.47 -14.16
CA PHE A 46 20.48 2.93 -13.53
C PHE A 46 20.12 1.57 -12.92
N VAL A 47 20.92 0.54 -13.19
CA VAL A 47 20.73 -0.78 -12.57
C VAL A 47 22.05 -1.28 -12.01
N ASP A 48 22.08 -1.49 -10.71
CA ASP A 48 23.20 -2.13 -10.03
C ASP A 48 23.47 -3.53 -10.62
N SER A 49 24.75 -3.87 -10.75
CA SER A 49 25.21 -5.10 -11.42
C SER A 49 24.71 -6.39 -10.77
N GLN A 50 24.30 -6.35 -9.50
CA GLN A 50 23.79 -7.52 -8.77
C GLN A 50 22.26 -7.67 -8.89
N VAL A 51 21.57 -6.70 -9.50
CA VAL A 51 20.12 -6.77 -9.74
C VAL A 51 19.85 -7.58 -11.02
N PRO A 52 19.08 -8.68 -10.96
CA PRO A 52 18.72 -9.42 -12.16
C PRO A 52 17.72 -8.62 -13.00
N VAL A 53 17.98 -8.52 -14.30
CA VAL A 53 17.14 -7.81 -15.29
C VAL A 53 16.70 -8.81 -16.36
N PRO A 54 15.47 -8.73 -16.90
CA PRO A 54 15.06 -9.61 -17.98
C PRO A 54 15.88 -9.36 -19.26
N ASP A 55 16.08 -10.39 -20.07
CA ASP A 55 16.91 -10.34 -21.30
C ASP A 55 16.46 -9.28 -22.31
N ARG A 56 15.17 -8.91 -22.28
CA ARG A 56 14.56 -7.91 -23.17
C ARG A 56 13.85 -6.81 -22.38
N ALA A 57 14.63 -6.06 -21.61
CA ALA A 57 14.13 -4.85 -20.97
C ALA A 57 14.00 -3.70 -21.98
N GLU A 58 12.84 -3.05 -22.04
CA GLU A 58 12.56 -1.91 -22.93
C GLU A 58 12.94 -0.57 -22.28
N PHE A 59 14.15 -0.46 -21.71
CA PHE A 59 14.69 0.78 -21.17
C PHE A 59 16.18 0.92 -21.47
N ASP A 60 16.66 2.16 -21.55
CA ASP A 60 18.08 2.46 -21.74
C ASP A 60 18.82 2.37 -20.40
N ARG A 61 20.00 1.74 -20.39
CA ARG A 61 20.81 1.63 -19.16
C ARG A 61 21.80 2.78 -19.06
N THR A 62 21.99 3.29 -17.85
CA THR A 62 23.06 4.23 -17.50
C THR A 62 23.87 3.72 -16.32
N ASN A 63 25.11 4.20 -16.20
CA ASN A 63 25.96 3.98 -15.02
C ASN A 63 25.98 5.21 -14.09
N ASP A 64 25.21 6.25 -14.42
CA ASP A 64 25.08 7.50 -13.65
C ASP A 64 23.68 7.58 -13.07
N THR A 65 23.58 7.57 -11.73
CA THR A 65 22.30 7.64 -11.01
C THR A 65 21.58 8.96 -11.25
N THR A 66 22.30 10.07 -11.38
CA THR A 66 21.71 11.41 -11.56
C THR A 66 21.14 11.65 -12.95
N ALA A 67 21.58 10.86 -13.93
CA ALA A 67 21.05 10.87 -15.30
C ALA A 67 19.89 9.89 -15.50
N ALA A 68 19.52 9.11 -14.47
CA ALA A 68 18.47 8.12 -14.55
C ALA A 68 17.08 8.71 -14.23
N ASP A 69 16.03 8.22 -14.90
CA ASP A 69 14.65 8.41 -14.46
C ASP A 69 14.37 7.66 -13.15
N VAL A 70 15.06 6.53 -12.93
CA VAL A 70 15.01 5.71 -11.70
C VAL A 70 16.30 4.90 -11.56
N ALA A 71 16.79 4.78 -10.33
CA ALA A 71 17.93 3.94 -9.99
C ALA A 71 17.51 2.68 -9.24
N VAL A 72 18.01 1.52 -9.65
CA VAL A 72 17.68 0.22 -9.06
C VAL A 72 18.91 -0.37 -8.40
N PHE A 73 18.85 -0.58 -7.08
CA PHE A 73 19.95 -1.12 -6.29
C PHE A 73 19.65 -2.53 -5.77
N ALA A 74 20.71 -3.34 -5.62
CA ALA A 74 20.62 -4.57 -4.84
C ALA A 74 20.60 -4.24 -3.33
N PRO A 75 19.92 -5.05 -2.51
CA PRO A 75 19.85 -4.87 -1.07
C PRO A 75 21.16 -5.29 -0.40
N THR A 76 22.13 -4.38 -0.35
CA THR A 76 23.40 -4.58 0.36
C THR A 76 23.65 -3.42 1.31
N GLU A 77 24.40 -3.66 2.38
CA GLU A 77 24.81 -2.60 3.32
C GLU A 77 25.60 -1.50 2.59
N ALA A 78 26.45 -1.87 1.62
CA ALA A 78 27.22 -0.93 0.81
C ALA A 78 26.34 0.00 -0.06
N ASN A 79 25.13 -0.44 -0.41
CA ASN A 79 24.22 0.36 -1.21
C ASN A 79 23.35 1.31 -0.37
N VAL A 80 23.33 1.20 0.96
CA VAL A 80 22.51 2.08 1.82
C VAL A 80 22.87 3.57 1.61
N GLU A 81 24.16 3.90 1.70
CA GLU A 81 24.65 5.28 1.50
C GLU A 81 24.37 5.76 0.07
N GLN A 82 24.58 4.90 -0.94
CA GLN A 82 24.32 5.27 -2.34
C GLN A 82 22.83 5.53 -2.62
N VAL A 83 21.94 4.73 -2.01
CA VAL A 83 20.49 4.94 -2.08
C VAL A 83 20.12 6.27 -1.45
N ALA A 84 20.67 6.59 -0.27
CA ALA A 84 20.40 7.85 0.41
C ALA A 84 20.85 9.06 -0.44
N VAL A 85 22.09 9.05 -0.94
CA VAL A 85 22.59 10.12 -1.83
C VAL A 85 21.72 10.27 -3.08
N THR A 86 21.34 9.16 -3.71
CA THR A 86 20.52 9.19 -4.94
C THR A 86 19.13 9.78 -4.68
N LEU A 87 18.52 9.47 -3.54
CA LEU A 87 17.25 10.06 -3.12
C LEU A 87 17.39 11.56 -2.80
N ALA A 88 18.48 11.95 -2.13
CA ALA A 88 18.78 13.36 -1.83
C ALA A 88 18.98 14.21 -3.09
N ASP A 89 19.56 13.62 -4.14
CA ASP A 89 19.70 14.24 -5.46
C ASP A 89 18.37 14.33 -6.25
N GLY A 90 17.27 13.83 -5.68
CA GLY A 90 15.93 13.89 -6.26
C GLY A 90 15.62 12.77 -7.26
N THR A 91 16.49 11.76 -7.37
CA THR A 91 16.27 10.63 -8.27
C THR A 91 15.44 9.54 -7.57
N PRO A 92 14.34 9.05 -8.20
CA PRO A 92 13.59 7.90 -7.67
C PRO A 92 14.48 6.66 -7.51
N VAL A 93 14.31 5.94 -6.40
CA VAL A 93 15.07 4.72 -6.13
C VAL A 93 14.16 3.52 -5.96
N ALA A 94 14.55 2.39 -6.54
CA ALA A 94 14.03 1.07 -6.24
C ALA A 94 15.12 0.18 -5.63
N VAL A 95 14.73 -0.71 -4.71
CA VAL A 95 15.60 -1.77 -4.19
C VAL A 95 14.99 -3.11 -4.56
N ALA A 96 15.79 -4.00 -5.16
CA ALA A 96 15.32 -5.25 -5.75
C ALA A 96 16.16 -6.45 -5.25
N GLY A 97 15.57 -7.30 -4.41
CA GLY A 97 16.19 -8.50 -3.85
C GLY A 97 15.66 -8.85 -2.45
N ALA A 98 16.23 -9.88 -1.83
CA ALA A 98 15.92 -10.21 -0.44
C ALA A 98 16.38 -9.06 0.48
N ASP A 99 15.55 -8.65 1.44
CA ASP A 99 15.80 -7.51 2.35
C ASP A 99 15.69 -6.11 1.73
N ALA A 100 15.07 -5.99 0.55
CA ALA A 100 14.85 -4.71 -0.12
C ALA A 100 14.23 -3.63 0.79
N GLN A 101 13.22 -4.01 1.59
CA GLN A 101 12.58 -3.11 2.54
C GLN A 101 13.56 -2.60 3.60
N TRP A 102 14.43 -3.46 4.15
CA TRP A 102 15.40 -3.06 5.16
C TRP A 102 16.40 -2.05 4.61
N THR A 103 16.97 -2.30 3.43
CA THR A 103 17.94 -1.38 2.80
C THR A 103 17.32 0.00 2.54
N LEU A 104 16.11 0.05 1.98
CA LEU A 104 15.42 1.32 1.75
C LEU A 104 15.14 2.05 3.06
N MET A 105 14.70 1.32 4.10
CA MET A 105 14.45 1.89 5.43
C MET A 105 15.71 2.49 6.07
N GLN A 106 16.88 1.85 5.92
CA GLN A 106 18.12 2.44 6.43
C GLN A 106 18.48 3.72 5.69
N ALA A 107 18.37 3.72 4.36
CA ALA A 107 18.69 4.89 3.56
C ALA A 107 17.76 6.08 3.85
N CYS A 108 16.46 5.84 4.02
CA CYS A 108 15.52 6.92 4.33
C CYS A 108 15.79 7.59 5.69
N ARG A 109 16.34 6.87 6.67
CA ARG A 109 16.66 7.43 8.01
C ARG A 109 17.75 8.49 7.99
N GLU A 110 18.57 8.51 6.94
CA GLU A 110 19.65 9.47 6.79
C GLU A 110 19.19 10.76 6.08
N LEU A 111 17.94 10.80 5.62
CA LEU A 111 17.38 11.91 4.85
C LEU A 111 16.59 12.87 5.75
N ASP A 112 16.74 14.16 5.46
CA ASP A 112 15.91 15.24 6.02
C ASP A 112 14.63 15.40 5.16
N ALA A 113 13.81 14.33 5.14
CA ALA A 113 12.58 14.29 4.37
C ALA A 113 11.49 13.56 5.17
N SER A 114 10.26 14.04 5.05
CA SER A 114 9.11 13.34 5.64
C SER A 114 8.75 12.10 4.82
N TYR A 115 8.44 10.98 5.47
CA TYR A 115 8.06 9.76 4.76
C TYR A 115 7.20 8.82 5.59
N GLY A 116 6.38 8.03 4.88
CA GLY A 116 5.63 6.92 5.44
C GLY A 116 6.23 5.59 5.03
N LEU A 117 6.20 4.59 5.90
CA LEU A 117 6.53 3.21 5.58
C LEU A 117 5.38 2.31 5.97
N ALA A 118 4.96 1.46 5.04
CA ALA A 118 4.07 0.37 5.37
C ALA A 118 4.91 -0.86 5.77
N SER A 119 5.04 -1.11 7.07
CA SER A 119 5.60 -2.35 7.57
C SER A 119 4.59 -3.44 7.28
N SER A 120 4.91 -4.34 6.34
CA SER A 120 4.18 -5.60 6.28
C SER A 120 4.67 -6.45 7.45
N GLY A 121 3.77 -7.08 8.22
CA GLY A 121 4.16 -8.08 9.23
C GLY A 121 4.89 -9.32 8.67
N TRP A 122 5.34 -9.27 7.41
CA TRP A 122 5.83 -10.37 6.59
C TRP A 122 7.11 -9.94 5.84
N GLY A 123 8.14 -9.51 6.58
CA GLY A 123 9.38 -8.95 6.01
C GLY A 123 10.23 -9.90 5.15
N ALA A 124 9.99 -11.22 5.14
CA ALA A 124 10.85 -12.17 4.43
C ALA A 124 10.51 -12.34 2.93
N GLN A 125 9.38 -11.84 2.44
CA GLN A 125 8.94 -12.03 1.06
C GLN A 125 8.94 -10.76 0.20
N THR A 126 9.09 -9.58 0.80
CA THR A 126 9.15 -8.32 0.06
C THR A 126 10.46 -8.21 -0.70
N ARG A 127 10.40 -8.47 -2.02
CA ARG A 127 11.57 -8.44 -2.90
C ARG A 127 11.77 -7.14 -3.65
N PHE A 128 10.78 -6.24 -3.61
CA PHE A 128 10.85 -5.00 -4.35
C PHE A 128 10.14 -3.88 -3.58
N VAL A 129 10.89 -2.81 -3.33
CA VAL A 129 10.38 -1.56 -2.74
C VAL A 129 10.91 -0.37 -3.53
N ALA A 130 10.26 0.77 -3.44
CA ALA A 130 10.75 2.00 -4.03
C ALA A 130 10.41 3.23 -3.17
N ALA A 131 11.16 4.30 -3.36
CA ALA A 131 10.89 5.62 -2.83
C ALA A 131 11.05 6.68 -3.93
N VAL A 132 10.15 7.65 -3.94
CA VAL A 132 10.11 8.71 -4.95
C VAL A 132 10.17 10.07 -4.24
N PRO A 133 11.23 10.86 -4.46
CA PRO A 133 11.33 12.22 -3.91
C PRO A 133 10.24 13.16 -4.45
N ARG A 134 9.65 13.96 -3.56
CA ARG A 134 8.56 14.91 -3.83
C ARG A 134 8.72 16.22 -3.04
N GLY A 135 9.78 16.97 -3.34
CA GLY A 135 10.12 18.15 -2.55
C GLY A 135 10.76 17.71 -1.24
N ASP A 136 10.12 18.03 -0.11
CA ASP A 136 10.54 17.74 1.26
C ASP A 136 10.03 16.39 1.81
N ARG A 137 9.57 15.50 0.93
CA ARG A 137 9.00 14.20 1.33
C ARG A 137 9.30 13.08 0.36
N LEU A 138 9.08 11.84 0.81
CA LEU A 138 9.16 10.62 0.00
C LEU A 138 7.81 9.92 -0.09
N ASP A 139 7.42 9.56 -1.31
CA ASP A 139 6.35 8.60 -1.55
C ASP A 139 6.95 7.20 -1.62
N THR A 140 6.50 6.28 -0.76
CA THR A 140 7.06 4.92 -0.68
C THR A 140 6.14 3.87 -1.26
N HIS A 141 6.74 2.82 -1.82
CA HIS A 141 6.07 1.75 -2.53
C HIS A 141 6.60 0.40 -2.07
N VAL A 142 5.68 -0.53 -1.79
CA VAL A 142 5.95 -1.94 -1.52
C VAL A 142 5.21 -2.77 -2.55
N PHE A 143 5.93 -3.67 -3.22
CA PHE A 143 5.38 -4.53 -4.25
C PHE A 143 5.32 -5.99 -3.76
N VAL A 144 4.10 -6.48 -3.54
CA VAL A 144 3.80 -7.82 -3.03
C VAL A 144 3.57 -8.78 -4.20
N GLY A 145 4.21 -9.95 -4.17
CA GLY A 145 4.12 -10.96 -5.22
C GLY A 145 4.90 -10.64 -6.50
N ALA A 146 5.81 -9.65 -6.46
CA ALA A 146 6.69 -9.36 -7.58
C ALA A 146 7.80 -10.41 -7.71
N GLU A 147 7.88 -11.09 -8.85
CA GLU A 147 8.94 -12.06 -9.15
C GLU A 147 10.02 -11.45 -10.03
N LEU A 148 11.22 -11.32 -9.47
CA LEU A 148 12.40 -10.86 -10.21
C LEU A 148 13.02 -12.03 -11.01
N PRO A 149 13.51 -11.79 -12.24
CA PRO A 149 13.58 -10.49 -12.92
C PRO A 149 12.32 -10.09 -13.69
N ARG A 150 11.36 -11.01 -13.87
CA ARG A 150 10.20 -10.85 -14.77
C ARG A 150 9.39 -9.58 -14.50
N ASP A 151 9.13 -9.28 -13.24
CA ASP A 151 8.20 -8.22 -12.83
C ASP A 151 8.91 -6.89 -12.53
N LEU A 152 10.23 -6.81 -12.74
CA LEU A 152 11.01 -5.59 -12.57
C LEU A 152 10.46 -4.43 -13.43
N PRO A 153 10.22 -4.60 -14.75
CA PRO A 153 9.69 -3.51 -15.58
C PRO A 153 8.34 -2.98 -15.08
N TRP A 154 7.45 -3.87 -14.64
CA TRP A 154 6.14 -3.50 -14.10
C TRP A 154 6.28 -2.65 -12.83
N ALA A 155 7.12 -3.08 -11.89
CA ALA A 155 7.30 -2.36 -10.64
C ALA A 155 7.93 -0.97 -10.86
N LEU A 156 8.88 -0.85 -11.80
CA LEU A 156 9.48 0.44 -12.18
C LEU A 156 8.46 1.37 -12.84
N SER A 157 7.66 0.86 -13.78
CA SER A 157 6.61 1.64 -14.44
C SER A 157 5.59 2.17 -13.44
N GLU A 158 5.17 1.35 -12.49
CA GLU A 158 4.22 1.72 -11.45
C GLU A 158 4.83 2.62 -10.36
N THR A 159 6.16 2.64 -10.20
CA THR A 159 6.88 3.59 -9.35
C THR A 159 6.96 4.97 -10.02
N LEU A 160 7.31 5.02 -11.31
CA LEU A 160 7.47 6.26 -12.07
C LEU A 160 6.14 6.92 -12.45
N SER A 161 5.13 6.10 -12.74
CA SER A 161 3.82 6.55 -13.20
C SER A 161 2.72 5.83 -12.43
N PRO A 162 2.63 6.05 -11.11
CA PRO A 162 1.64 5.39 -10.27
C PRO A 162 0.23 5.66 -10.77
N ARG A 163 -0.58 4.60 -10.95
CA ARG A 163 -2.02 4.77 -11.23
C ARG A 163 -2.66 5.67 -10.18
N ALA A 164 -3.40 6.68 -10.64
CA ALA A 164 -4.22 7.51 -9.76
C ALA A 164 -5.30 6.66 -9.08
N GLN A 165 -5.55 6.92 -7.81
CA GLN A 165 -6.67 6.32 -7.07
C GLN A 165 -7.71 7.40 -6.80
N SER A 166 -8.91 7.19 -7.32
CA SER A 166 -10.10 7.98 -7.00
C SER A 166 -11.12 7.08 -6.34
N CYS A 167 -11.75 7.55 -5.27
CA CYS A 167 -12.84 6.83 -4.62
C CYS A 167 -13.92 6.53 -5.66
N THR A 168 -14.39 5.28 -5.71
CA THR A 168 -15.41 4.88 -6.69
C THR A 168 -16.69 5.68 -6.55
N VAL A 169 -17.03 6.03 -5.31
CA VAL A 169 -18.15 6.93 -5.01
C VAL A 169 -17.63 8.05 -4.12
N PRO A 170 -18.01 9.32 -4.37
CA PRO A 170 -17.76 10.40 -3.44
C PRO A 170 -18.63 10.17 -2.21
N PHE A 171 -18.01 9.69 -1.14
CA PHE A 171 -18.66 9.63 0.16
C PHE A 171 -18.36 10.89 0.96
N GLU A 172 -19.28 11.27 1.83
CA GLU A 172 -19.00 12.25 2.87
C GLU A 172 -17.87 11.70 3.76
N ARG A 173 -16.74 12.41 3.75
CA ARG A 173 -15.56 12.09 4.55
C ARG A 173 -15.38 13.18 5.59
N VAL A 174 -14.57 12.88 6.61
CA VAL A 174 -14.10 13.90 7.53
C VAL A 174 -13.50 15.07 6.72
N GLU A 175 -14.00 16.28 6.97
CA GLU A 175 -13.53 17.47 6.28
C GLU A 175 -12.05 17.72 6.61
N LEU A 176 -11.29 18.11 5.59
CA LEU A 176 -9.92 18.59 5.80
C LEU A 176 -9.95 20.11 5.95
N PRO A 177 -9.29 20.65 6.99
CA PRO A 177 -8.95 22.06 7.03
C PRO A 177 -8.08 22.47 5.83
N ASP A 178 -8.11 23.75 5.47
CA ASP A 178 -7.33 24.29 4.34
C ASP A 178 -5.81 24.37 4.63
N ASP A 179 -5.42 24.30 5.90
CA ASP A 179 -4.06 24.52 6.42
C ASP A 179 -3.33 23.20 6.80
N VAL A 180 -3.67 22.10 6.11
CA VAL A 180 -3.01 20.81 6.32
C VAL A 180 -1.90 20.55 5.30
N THR A 181 -0.76 20.08 5.79
CA THR A 181 0.40 19.67 4.99
C THR A 181 0.49 18.15 4.92
N ARG A 182 0.82 17.60 3.75
CA ARG A 182 0.98 16.15 3.54
C ARG A 182 2.41 15.72 3.90
N LEU A 183 2.54 14.75 4.81
CA LEU A 183 3.82 14.12 5.18
C LEU A 183 4.32 13.11 4.14
N GLY A 184 3.45 12.56 3.31
CA GLY A 184 3.84 11.61 2.25
C GLY A 184 2.72 10.68 1.84
N THR A 185 3.12 9.62 1.15
CA THR A 185 2.28 8.46 0.88
C THR A 185 3.05 7.17 1.13
N ALA A 186 2.34 6.15 1.61
CA ALA A 186 2.84 4.80 1.75
C ALA A 186 1.91 3.86 0.98
N ARG A 187 2.45 3.17 -0.02
CA ARG A 187 1.66 2.35 -0.95
C ARG A 187 2.07 0.90 -0.87
N ILE A 188 1.09 0.00 -0.72
CA ILE A 188 1.26 -1.44 -0.89
C ILE A 188 0.46 -1.87 -2.11
N ARG A 189 1.13 -2.43 -3.11
CA ARG A 189 0.49 -2.97 -4.30
C ARG A 189 0.92 -4.40 -4.52
N GLY A 190 0.02 -5.21 -5.03
CA GLY A 190 0.39 -6.54 -5.47
C GLY A 190 -0.66 -7.19 -6.35
N ARG A 191 -0.35 -8.42 -6.69
CA ARG A 191 -1.24 -9.34 -7.38
C ARG A 191 -1.15 -10.71 -6.72
N ASN A 192 -2.20 -11.48 -6.91
CA ASN A 192 -2.28 -12.89 -6.56
C ASN A 192 -2.78 -13.65 -7.79
N ASP A 193 -3.03 -14.95 -7.62
CA ASP A 193 -3.38 -15.85 -8.71
C ASP A 193 -4.73 -15.53 -9.38
N VAL A 194 -5.59 -14.79 -8.70
CA VAL A 194 -6.95 -14.48 -9.16
C VAL A 194 -7.12 -13.01 -9.56
N ALA A 195 -6.33 -12.09 -9.01
CA ALA A 195 -6.64 -10.67 -9.02
C ALA A 195 -5.51 -9.74 -8.53
N GLY A 196 -5.77 -8.43 -8.54
CA GLY A 196 -4.83 -7.40 -8.07
C GLY A 196 -5.43 -6.45 -7.05
N PHE A 197 -4.54 -5.87 -6.23
CA PHE A 197 -4.90 -4.98 -5.14
C PHE A 197 -3.89 -3.84 -4.98
N ASP A 198 -4.34 -2.73 -4.41
CA ASP A 198 -3.52 -1.55 -4.20
C ASP A 198 -4.05 -0.70 -3.05
N ARG A 199 -3.32 -0.67 -1.95
CA ARG A 199 -3.57 0.17 -0.79
C ARG A 199 -2.63 1.37 -0.82
N LEU A 200 -3.17 2.54 -0.54
CA LEU A 200 -2.43 3.79 -0.40
C LEU A 200 -2.87 4.47 0.90
N ASP A 201 -1.92 4.74 1.78
CA ASP A 201 -2.12 5.60 2.92
C ASP A 201 -1.46 6.97 2.66
N SER A 202 -2.10 8.04 3.13
CA SER A 202 -1.54 9.39 3.12
C SER A 202 -1.88 10.09 4.41
N VAL A 203 -0.84 10.57 5.11
CA VAL A 203 -0.98 11.33 6.33
C VAL A 203 -0.85 12.82 6.04
N ARG A 204 -1.75 13.60 6.65
CA ARG A 204 -1.70 15.05 6.68
C ARG A 204 -1.73 15.54 8.11
N VAL A 205 -0.95 16.57 8.38
CA VAL A 205 -0.88 17.23 9.67
C VAL A 205 -1.20 18.70 9.49
N ARG A 206 -1.86 19.30 10.49
CA ARG A 206 -2.04 20.74 10.52
C ARG A 206 -0.72 21.41 10.90
N THR A 207 -0.39 22.51 10.23
CA THR A 207 0.80 23.30 10.57
C THR A 207 0.38 24.44 11.51
N ASP A 208 0.10 24.13 12.78
CA ASP A 208 -0.25 25.13 13.79
C ASP A 208 0.71 25.07 14.99
N ASP A 209 1.02 26.25 15.56
CA ASP A 209 1.87 26.50 16.74
C ASP A 209 1.26 26.01 18.08
N GLU A 210 0.21 25.18 18.06
CA GLU A 210 -0.39 24.60 19.27
C GLU A 210 0.12 23.17 19.49
N ASP A 211 0.38 22.83 20.77
CA ASP A 211 1.04 21.59 21.21
C ASP A 211 0.36 20.29 20.72
N VAL A 212 -0.89 20.33 20.23
CA VAL A 212 -1.62 19.15 19.74
C VAL A 212 -2.30 19.42 18.39
N SER A 213 -1.57 19.18 17.31
CA SER A 213 -2.12 19.26 15.95
C SER A 213 -2.82 17.94 15.55
N PRO A 214 -4.07 17.99 15.05
CA PRO A 214 -4.77 16.79 14.59
C PRO A 214 -4.07 16.19 13.37
N VAL A 215 -4.05 14.86 13.33
CA VAL A 215 -3.50 14.07 12.22
C VAL A 215 -4.66 13.48 11.42
N PHE A 216 -4.61 13.64 10.09
CA PHE A 216 -5.59 13.09 9.18
C PHE A 216 -4.97 11.96 8.38
N VAL A 217 -5.52 10.76 8.56
CA VAL A 217 -5.09 9.55 7.86
C VAL A 217 -6.09 9.23 6.76
N ASP A 218 -5.69 9.44 5.51
CA ASP A 218 -6.43 8.95 4.35
C ASP A 218 -5.94 7.55 3.99
N THR A 219 -6.86 6.59 3.90
CA THR A 219 -6.57 5.26 3.35
C THR A 219 -7.47 5.00 2.16
N SER A 220 -6.89 4.62 1.03
CA SER A 220 -7.62 4.12 -0.12
C SER A 220 -7.15 2.72 -0.50
N ALA A 221 -8.09 1.87 -0.89
CA ALA A 221 -7.81 0.50 -1.29
C ALA A 221 -8.59 0.15 -2.56
N THR A 222 -7.86 -0.09 -3.63
CA THR A 222 -8.42 -0.51 -4.92
C THR A 222 -8.33 -2.02 -5.05
N ILE A 223 -9.45 -2.62 -5.41
CA ILE A 223 -9.58 -4.03 -5.77
C ILE A 223 -9.99 -4.12 -7.24
N TRP A 224 -9.39 -5.03 -7.99
CA TRP A 224 -9.80 -5.30 -9.37
C TRP A 224 -9.65 -6.78 -9.68
N SER A 225 -10.44 -7.26 -10.65
CA SER A 225 -10.52 -8.68 -11.01
C SER A 225 -10.41 -8.89 -12.53
N GLY A 226 -10.23 -10.14 -12.96
CA GLY A 226 -10.19 -10.52 -14.38
C GLY A 226 -8.99 -9.97 -15.15
N GLU A 227 -9.18 -9.72 -16.46
CA GLU A 227 -8.10 -9.32 -17.40
C GLU A 227 -7.33 -8.08 -16.95
N ALA A 228 -7.98 -7.14 -16.26
CA ALA A 228 -7.33 -5.94 -15.72
C ALA A 228 -6.30 -6.24 -14.60
N ALA A 229 -6.33 -7.46 -14.05
CA ALA A 229 -5.40 -7.97 -13.05
C ALA A 229 -4.40 -9.00 -13.60
N ASP A 230 -4.46 -9.33 -14.90
CA ASP A 230 -3.82 -10.53 -15.47
C ASP A 230 -4.16 -11.81 -14.67
N GLY A 231 -5.37 -11.86 -14.10
CA GLY A 231 -5.85 -12.90 -13.18
C GLY A 231 -7.03 -13.71 -13.70
N ASP A 232 -7.51 -14.65 -12.89
CA ASP A 232 -8.65 -15.51 -13.19
C ASP A 232 -9.98 -14.73 -13.30
N ASP A 233 -10.58 -14.73 -14.49
CA ASP A 233 -11.81 -13.98 -14.83
C ASP A 233 -13.09 -14.49 -14.15
N ARG A 234 -13.00 -15.65 -13.48
CA ARG A 234 -14.07 -16.22 -12.67
C ARG A 234 -14.28 -15.44 -11.38
N TYR A 235 -13.20 -14.96 -10.77
CA TYR A 235 -13.28 -14.24 -9.51
C TYR A 235 -13.65 -12.78 -9.73
N ARG A 236 -14.55 -12.27 -8.91
CA ARG A 236 -15.00 -10.87 -8.92
C ARG A 236 -14.80 -10.24 -7.55
N ALA A 237 -14.64 -8.92 -7.52
CA ALA A 237 -14.50 -8.17 -6.28
C ALA A 237 -15.77 -8.34 -5.44
N ASP A 238 -15.58 -8.72 -4.18
CA ASP A 238 -16.68 -9.06 -3.28
C ASP A 238 -16.72 -8.13 -2.08
N SER A 239 -15.57 -7.79 -1.49
CA SER A 239 -15.50 -6.68 -0.53
C SER A 239 -14.08 -6.18 -0.31
N VAL A 240 -13.98 -4.96 0.22
CA VAL A 240 -12.76 -4.39 0.79
C VAL A 240 -13.07 -3.94 2.20
N ALA A 241 -12.32 -4.43 3.18
CA ALA A 241 -12.38 -3.91 4.55
C ALA A 241 -11.12 -3.10 4.85
N LEU A 242 -11.31 -1.86 5.29
CA LEU A 242 -10.27 -0.97 5.78
C LEU A 242 -10.35 -0.96 7.31
N ALA A 243 -9.24 -1.29 7.97
CA ALA A 243 -9.16 -1.28 9.43
C ALA A 243 -7.87 -0.60 9.89
N ALA A 244 -7.96 0.20 10.95
CA ALA A 244 -6.81 0.79 11.62
C ALA A 244 -7.03 0.86 13.14
N GLU A 245 -5.97 0.60 13.91
CA GLU A 245 -5.91 0.79 15.37
C GLU A 245 -4.86 1.87 15.64
N PHE A 246 -5.25 2.90 16.37
CA PHE A 246 -4.38 4.04 16.71
C PHE A 246 -3.93 3.94 18.16
N ASP A 247 -2.65 4.21 18.42
CA ASP A 247 -2.16 4.44 19.80
C ASP A 247 -2.55 5.85 20.32
N ALA A 248 -3.29 6.62 19.52
CA ALA A 248 -3.76 7.97 19.76
C ALA A 248 -5.28 8.06 19.59
N ARG A 249 -5.91 9.05 20.21
CA ARG A 249 -7.38 9.14 20.23
C ARG A 249 -7.96 9.31 18.83
N LEU A 250 -8.81 8.37 18.40
CA LEU A 250 -9.62 8.47 17.19
C LEU A 250 -10.81 9.39 17.46
N ASP A 251 -10.82 10.58 16.86
CA ASP A 251 -11.90 11.57 17.05
C ASP A 251 -13.04 11.37 16.08
N ARG A 252 -12.73 11.15 14.79
CA ARG A 252 -13.74 10.96 13.73
C ARG A 252 -13.23 10.01 12.67
N ILE A 253 -14.17 9.31 12.06
CA ILE A 253 -13.94 8.50 10.86
C ILE A 253 -15.05 8.78 9.85
N GLY A 254 -14.70 8.73 8.57
CA GLY A 254 -15.65 8.73 7.48
C GLY A 254 -15.15 7.86 6.33
N PRO A 255 -16.05 7.30 5.51
CA PRO A 255 -17.49 7.48 5.56
C PRO A 255 -18.24 6.66 6.62
N GLY A 256 -19.31 7.24 7.20
CA GLY A 256 -20.24 6.46 8.01
C GLY A 256 -21.01 5.39 7.20
N SER A 257 -21.79 4.57 7.90
CA SER A 257 -22.64 3.55 7.26
C SER A 257 -23.61 4.18 6.25
N GLN A 258 -23.54 3.74 4.99
CA GLN A 258 -24.42 4.24 3.92
C GLN A 258 -24.43 3.30 2.72
N THR A 259 -25.46 3.41 1.89
CA THR A 259 -25.55 2.71 0.60
C THR A 259 -25.70 3.72 -0.53
N THR A 260 -24.98 3.47 -1.60
CA THR A 260 -25.02 4.23 -2.86
C THR A 260 -25.37 3.28 -3.99
N GLU A 261 -25.55 3.78 -5.21
CA GLU A 261 -25.86 2.91 -6.36
C GLU A 261 -24.76 1.88 -6.66
N SER A 262 -23.49 2.20 -6.32
CA SER A 262 -22.34 1.32 -6.64
C SER A 262 -21.82 0.54 -5.43
N LEU A 263 -21.88 1.12 -4.23
CA LEU A 263 -21.26 0.57 -3.03
C LEU A 263 -22.15 0.70 -1.80
N THR A 264 -22.20 -0.35 -0.98
CA THR A 264 -22.61 -0.28 0.43
C THR A 264 -21.39 -0.20 1.32
N VAL A 265 -21.45 0.70 2.31
CA VAL A 265 -20.46 0.88 3.38
C VAL A 265 -21.10 0.50 4.70
N ALA A 266 -20.53 -0.48 5.39
CA ALA A 266 -20.80 -0.74 6.79
C ALA A 266 -19.66 -0.14 7.63
N ASP A 267 -20.01 0.76 8.55
CA ASP A 267 -19.09 1.32 9.53
C ASP A 267 -19.20 0.52 10.84
N GLU A 268 -18.12 -0.18 11.17
CA GLU A 268 -17.96 -1.05 12.34
C GLU A 268 -16.93 -0.45 13.32
N SER A 269 -16.63 0.85 13.19
CA SER A 269 -15.61 1.53 14.00
C SER A 269 -16.02 1.69 15.47
N ASP A 270 -15.04 1.65 16.36
CA ASP A 270 -15.20 1.91 17.79
C ASP A 270 -14.21 2.99 18.25
N THR A 271 -14.68 4.23 18.38
CA THR A 271 -13.86 5.36 18.84
C THR A 271 -13.51 5.27 20.33
N THR A 272 -14.11 4.36 21.10
CA THR A 272 -13.73 4.14 22.51
C THR A 272 -12.53 3.20 22.64
N GLU A 273 -12.27 2.40 21.61
CA GLU A 273 -11.09 1.53 21.49
C GLU A 273 -10.08 2.06 20.46
N ASP A 274 -10.27 3.29 19.97
CA ASP A 274 -9.45 3.92 18.93
C ASP A 274 -9.31 3.06 17.65
N GLU A 275 -10.36 2.28 17.35
CA GLU A 275 -10.45 1.37 16.21
C GLU A 275 -11.33 1.96 15.11
N ALA A 276 -10.73 2.13 13.93
CA ALA A 276 -11.40 2.47 12.69
C ALA A 276 -11.64 1.19 11.88
N ARG A 277 -12.89 0.92 11.47
CA ARG A 277 -13.20 -0.25 10.64
C ARG A 277 -14.39 -0.01 9.72
N GLN A 278 -14.16 -0.10 8.41
CA GLN A 278 -15.19 0.09 7.38
C GLN A 278 -15.13 -1.02 6.33
N VAL A 279 -16.30 -1.57 5.99
CA VAL A 279 -16.45 -2.63 4.99
C VAL A 279 -17.22 -2.10 3.79
N PHE A 280 -16.59 -2.15 2.62
CA PHE A 280 -17.12 -1.70 1.34
C PHE A 280 -17.51 -2.92 0.49
N THR A 281 -18.75 -2.95 0.02
CA THR A 281 -19.32 -4.05 -0.77
C THR A 281 -19.91 -3.50 -2.06
N PRO A 282 -19.61 -4.09 -3.24
CA PRO A 282 -20.17 -3.66 -4.52
C PRO A 282 -21.62 -4.10 -4.70
N GLU A 283 -22.42 -3.20 -5.28
CA GLU A 283 -23.85 -3.38 -5.56
C GLU A 283 -24.12 -3.73 -7.04
N THR A 284 -23.20 -3.38 -7.95
CA THR A 284 -23.36 -3.60 -9.40
C THR A 284 -22.26 -4.48 -9.96
N ASP A 285 -22.55 -5.18 -11.07
CA ASP A 285 -21.56 -6.00 -11.79
C ASP A 285 -20.36 -5.17 -12.25
N ALA A 286 -20.57 -3.93 -12.70
CA ALA A 286 -19.49 -3.03 -13.07
C ALA A 286 -18.58 -2.70 -11.88
N THR A 287 -19.15 -2.50 -10.69
CA THR A 287 -18.36 -2.27 -9.46
C THR A 287 -17.67 -3.56 -8.97
N ARG A 288 -18.22 -4.74 -9.28
CA ARG A 288 -17.59 -6.05 -9.01
C ARG A 288 -16.37 -6.32 -9.89
N ASP A 289 -16.21 -5.62 -11.01
CA ASP A 289 -14.99 -5.70 -11.80
C ASP A 289 -13.84 -4.96 -11.12
N ARG A 290 -14.14 -3.76 -10.61
CA ARG A 290 -13.18 -2.91 -9.92
C ARG A 290 -13.86 -1.84 -9.08
N PHE A 291 -13.33 -1.60 -7.88
CA PHE A 291 -13.65 -0.41 -7.10
C PHE A 291 -12.50 0.02 -6.18
N THR A 292 -12.58 1.27 -5.70
CA THR A 292 -11.68 1.88 -4.73
C THR A 292 -12.49 2.31 -3.52
N ALA A 293 -12.25 1.62 -2.40
CA ALA A 293 -12.69 2.03 -1.07
C ALA A 293 -11.83 3.19 -0.57
N CYS A 294 -12.43 4.12 0.16
CA CYS A 294 -11.74 5.27 0.73
C CYS A 294 -12.25 5.55 2.13
N SER A 295 -11.32 5.77 3.05
CA SER A 295 -11.56 6.19 4.43
C SER A 295 -10.73 7.41 4.78
N ARG A 296 -11.21 8.21 5.72
CA ARG A 296 -10.43 9.24 6.41
C ARG A 296 -10.69 9.19 7.90
N CYS A 297 -9.62 9.06 8.67
CA CYS A 297 -9.63 9.20 10.13
C CYS A 297 -9.05 10.56 10.53
N ARG A 298 -9.65 11.22 11.53
CA ARG A 298 -9.05 12.31 12.28
C ARG A 298 -8.63 11.77 13.64
N VAL A 299 -7.34 11.88 13.91
CA VAL A 299 -6.68 11.37 15.10
C VAL A 299 -6.11 12.56 15.88
N ILE A 300 -6.22 12.51 17.20
CA ILE A 300 -5.71 13.54 18.10
C ILE A 300 -4.63 12.88 18.97
N PRO A 301 -3.34 12.99 18.58
CA PRO A 301 -2.24 12.49 19.40
C PRO A 301 -2.07 13.34 20.67
N ASP A 302 -1.37 12.80 21.68
CA ASP A 302 -1.01 13.60 22.86
C ASP A 302 0.13 14.59 22.56
N GLU A 303 1.04 14.21 21.64
CA GLU A 303 2.09 15.04 21.08
C GLU A 303 2.41 14.57 19.65
N LEU A 304 2.75 15.49 18.75
CA LEU A 304 3.32 15.14 17.45
C LEU A 304 4.85 15.05 17.61
N GLY A 305 5.32 13.92 18.16
CA GLY A 305 6.75 13.66 18.32
C GLY A 305 7.46 13.36 16.99
N ASP A 306 8.70 12.87 17.05
CA ASP A 306 9.54 12.52 15.89
C ASP A 306 8.96 11.38 15.02
N ARG A 307 7.87 10.74 15.45
CA ARG A 307 7.17 9.70 14.69
C ARG A 307 5.68 9.66 15.02
N PHE A 308 4.87 9.37 14.01
CA PHE A 308 3.47 8.98 14.15
C PHE A 308 3.28 7.57 13.58
N SER A 309 2.66 6.66 14.33
CA SER A 309 2.38 5.31 13.83
C SER A 309 0.99 4.80 14.21
N TYR A 310 0.51 3.85 13.41
CA TYR A 310 -0.75 3.14 13.63
C TYR A 310 -0.68 1.77 12.99
N LEU A 311 -1.45 0.82 13.51
CA LEU A 311 -1.62 -0.48 12.87
C LEU A 311 -2.71 -0.34 11.83
N ALA A 312 -2.47 -0.78 10.60
CA ALA A 312 -3.51 -0.75 9.59
C ALA A 312 -3.48 -1.96 8.66
N ASN A 313 -4.68 -2.33 8.22
CA ASN A 313 -4.95 -3.51 7.44
C ASN A 313 -6.00 -3.17 6.36
N ALA A 314 -5.72 -3.55 5.12
CA ALA A 314 -6.73 -3.65 4.09
C ALA A 314 -6.93 -5.13 3.78
N ARG A 315 -8.17 -5.61 3.92
CA ARG A 315 -8.59 -6.94 3.49
C ARG A 315 -9.31 -6.83 2.17
N PHE A 316 -8.77 -7.51 1.16
CA PHE A 316 -9.35 -7.61 -0.17
C PHE A 316 -9.99 -8.99 -0.30
N ARG A 317 -11.25 -9.05 -0.74
CA ARG A 317 -11.99 -10.31 -0.90
C ARG A 317 -12.54 -10.42 -2.33
N TRP A 318 -12.30 -11.58 -2.94
CA TRP A 318 -12.87 -11.97 -4.23
C TRP A 318 -13.70 -13.23 -4.08
N ARG A 319 -14.73 -13.37 -4.91
CA ARG A 319 -15.63 -14.52 -4.92
C ARG A 319 -15.90 -14.96 -6.36
N ASP A 320 -15.98 -16.27 -6.60
CA ASP A 320 -16.56 -16.80 -7.84
C ASP A 320 -18.09 -16.74 -7.73
N PRO A 321 -18.79 -15.90 -8.52
CA PRO A 321 -20.24 -15.75 -8.43
C PRO A 321 -21.02 -16.98 -8.93
N ARG A 322 -20.35 -17.93 -9.59
CA ARG A 322 -20.97 -19.13 -10.16
C ARG A 322 -21.14 -20.25 -9.12
N LEU A 323 -20.49 -20.13 -7.96
CA LEU A 323 -20.49 -21.14 -6.92
C LEU A 323 -21.30 -20.64 -5.70
N LEU A 324 -22.19 -21.49 -5.21
CA LEU A 324 -23.18 -21.12 -4.18
C LEU A 324 -22.67 -21.23 -2.74
N ARG A 325 -21.43 -21.66 -2.52
CA ARG A 325 -20.91 -21.97 -1.19
C ARG A 325 -19.88 -20.95 -0.72
N SER A 326 -19.75 -20.83 0.61
CA SER A 326 -18.87 -19.87 1.29
C SER A 326 -17.37 -20.23 1.24
N ASP A 327 -17.03 -21.42 0.75
CA ASP A 327 -15.67 -21.95 0.58
C ASP A 327 -14.97 -21.50 -0.71
N ASP A 328 -15.67 -20.80 -1.62
CA ASP A 328 -15.13 -20.29 -2.89
C ASP A 328 -14.72 -18.80 -2.83
N VAL A 329 -14.06 -18.42 -1.75
CA VAL A 329 -13.61 -17.05 -1.47
C VAL A 329 -12.08 -17.00 -1.45
N TRP A 330 -11.51 -16.02 -2.17
CA TRP A 330 -10.09 -15.68 -2.09
C TRP A 330 -9.93 -14.38 -1.28
N SER A 331 -8.92 -14.28 -0.41
CA SER A 331 -8.67 -13.06 0.38
C SER A 331 -7.20 -12.69 0.48
N HIS A 332 -6.88 -11.39 0.32
CA HIS A 332 -5.56 -10.83 0.63
C HIS A 332 -5.66 -9.92 1.84
N HIS A 333 -4.59 -9.82 2.61
CA HIS A 333 -4.48 -8.85 3.69
C HIS A 333 -3.14 -8.11 3.56
N THR A 334 -3.15 -6.82 3.82
CA THR A 334 -1.92 -6.02 3.91
C THR A 334 -1.71 -5.54 5.35
N PRO A 335 -1.49 -6.44 6.34
CA PRO A 335 -1.40 -6.03 7.73
C PRO A 335 -0.02 -5.43 8.02
N GLY A 336 -0.03 -4.40 8.87
CA GLY A 336 1.09 -4.09 9.72
C GLY A 336 1.15 -2.62 10.11
N GLU A 337 2.31 -2.20 10.61
CA GLU A 337 2.50 -0.87 11.17
C GLU A 337 2.80 0.14 10.07
N ALA A 338 1.97 1.17 9.95
CA ALA A 338 2.28 2.34 9.16
C ALA A 338 3.03 3.34 10.07
N VAL A 339 4.27 3.68 9.71
CA VAL A 339 5.12 4.60 10.47
C VAL A 339 5.41 5.82 9.61
N TRP A 340 5.29 7.00 10.21
CA TRP A 340 5.48 8.30 9.57
C TRP A 340 6.52 9.11 10.33
N TYR A 341 7.46 9.67 9.59
CA TYR A 341 8.51 10.56 10.08
C TYR A 341 8.18 11.95 9.51
N PRO A 342 7.77 12.93 10.35
CA PRO A 342 7.38 14.28 9.92
C PRO A 342 8.49 15.13 9.35
#